data_AF-A0AAN1XSV3-F1
#
_entry.id   AF-A0AAN1XSV3-F1
#
_cell.length_a   1.000
_cell.length_b   1.000
_cell.length_c   1.000
_cell.angle_alpha   90.00
_cell.angle_beta   90.00
_cell.angle_gamma   90.00
#
_symmetry.space_group_name_H-M   'P 1'
#
loop_
_entity.id
_entity.type
_entity.pdbx_description
1 polymer ?
#
loop_
_entity_poly.entity_id
_entity_poly.type
_entity_poly.pdbx_seq_one_letter_code
_entity_poly.pdbx_strand_id
1 'polypeptide(L)'
;MQETIDLIAMRETRNLRRFTRETGQPTRLSELDLDPMTTVQQIEIDEEHVTIQYNKTTKRSYNANEISHKEWVYKYNDDAEFVEAVRRVIELSRKHLYDLPENVACPPGCAECCSGYEPFVSRADVQRIADHLQMSYDEAFAEYVIPRESADGSYVGWLRKVTDDVADKCVFLMGSRSGKYYCGIYEARPHDCAAFTPIGCDDVDTALPRGGRYQVGSPFQPKRRRVNGTPAKRLS
;
A
#
# COMPACT_ATOMS: atom_id res chain seq x y z
N MET A 1 5.05 61.61 14.19
CA MET A 1 5.34 60.62 13.12
C MET A 1 5.88 59.32 13.72
N GLN A 2 6.77 59.39 14.72
CA GLN A 2 7.23 58.20 15.46
C GLN A 2 6.10 57.48 16.24
N GLU A 3 5.26 58.21 16.97
CA GLU A 3 4.12 57.63 17.72
C GLU A 3 3.10 56.91 16.82
N THR A 4 2.89 57.41 15.60
CA THR A 4 2.00 56.76 14.63
C THR A 4 2.61 55.48 14.06
N ILE A 5 3.93 55.43 13.89
CA ILE A 5 4.66 54.22 13.45
C ILE A 5 4.63 53.16 14.56
N ASP A 6 4.77 53.55 15.82
CA ASP A 6 4.73 52.63 16.97
C ASP A 6 3.34 52.03 17.19
N LEU A 7 2.27 52.82 17.01
CA LEU A 7 0.89 52.32 17.08
C LEU A 7 0.56 51.34 15.95
N ILE A 8 1.07 51.57 14.74
CA ILE A 8 0.94 50.63 13.62
C ILE A 8 1.71 49.34 13.93
N ALA A 9 2.95 49.43 14.41
CA ALA A 9 3.75 48.27 14.77
C ALA A 9 3.10 47.43 15.88
N MET A 10 2.52 48.07 16.91
CA MET A 10 1.79 47.38 17.98
C MET A 10 0.52 46.68 17.49
N ARG A 11 -0.21 47.30 16.56
CA ARG A 11 -1.40 46.70 15.93
C ARG A 11 -1.03 45.48 15.11
N GLU A 12 -0.01 45.58 14.26
CA GLU A 12 0.44 44.46 13.43
C GLU A 12 1.00 43.32 14.27
N THR A 13 1.75 43.62 15.33
CA THR A 13 2.23 42.59 16.27
C THR A 13 1.07 41.86 16.97
N ARG A 14 -0.02 42.57 17.29
CA ARG A 14 -1.23 41.96 17.87
C ARG A 14 -1.95 41.06 16.85
N ASN A 15 -2.03 41.47 15.59
CA ASN A 15 -2.60 40.67 14.51
C ASN A 15 -1.79 39.39 14.28
N LEU A 16 -0.46 39.49 14.22
CA LEU A 16 0.45 38.35 14.06
C LEU A 16 0.32 37.35 15.23
N ARG A 17 0.28 37.83 16.48
CA ARG A 17 0.07 36.97 17.65
C ARG A 17 -1.29 36.28 17.64
N ARG A 18 -2.34 36.99 17.16
CA ARG A 18 -3.67 36.41 17.00
C ARG A 18 -3.67 35.33 15.94
N PHE A 19 -3.03 35.59 14.79
CA PHE A 19 -2.87 34.62 13.71
C PHE A 19 -2.13 33.37 14.18
N THR A 20 -0.98 33.49 14.87
CA THR A 20 -0.27 32.34 15.46
C THR A 20 -1.14 31.52 16.40
N ARG A 21 -2.00 32.17 17.20
CA ARG A 21 -2.90 31.47 18.11
C ARG A 21 -4.03 30.75 17.38
N GLU A 22 -4.48 31.28 16.25
CA GLU A 22 -5.57 30.72 15.44
C GLU A 22 -5.07 29.58 14.53
N THR A 23 -3.87 29.71 13.95
CA THR A 23 -3.34 28.76 12.94
C THR A 23 -2.22 27.86 13.45
N GLY A 24 -1.70 28.12 14.66
CA GLY A 24 -0.51 27.44 15.18
C GLY A 24 0.81 27.84 14.50
N GLN A 25 0.78 28.73 13.51
CA GLN A 25 1.97 29.09 12.72
C GLN A 25 2.84 30.13 13.45
N PRO A 26 4.17 29.93 13.54
CA PRO A 26 5.08 30.91 14.14
C PRO A 26 5.08 32.20 13.32
N THR A 27 4.83 33.36 13.96
CA THR A 27 4.78 34.68 13.29
C THR A 27 5.94 35.60 13.67
N ARG A 28 6.97 35.08 14.34
CA ARG A 28 8.21 35.84 14.50
C ARG A 28 8.89 35.94 13.15
N LEU A 29 9.10 37.16 12.67
CA LEU A 29 9.78 37.44 11.40
C LEU A 29 11.12 36.73 11.24
N SER A 30 11.84 36.48 12.34
CA SER A 30 13.10 35.72 12.35
C SER A 30 12.95 34.21 12.17
N GLU A 31 11.75 33.67 12.38
CA GLU A 31 11.39 32.26 12.29
C GLU A 31 10.57 31.97 11.02
N LEU A 32 10.19 33.01 10.27
CA LEU A 32 9.49 32.89 8.99
C LEU A 32 10.50 32.63 7.87
N ASP A 33 10.34 31.50 7.20
CA ASP A 33 11.01 31.27 5.92
C ASP A 33 10.33 32.15 4.86
N LEU A 34 11.04 33.21 4.44
CA LEU A 34 10.56 34.16 3.43
C LEU A 34 10.94 33.75 2.01
N ASP A 35 11.74 32.69 1.86
CA ASP A 35 12.12 32.23 0.53
C ASP A 35 10.91 31.61 -0.17
N PRO A 36 10.65 31.95 -1.45
CA PRO A 36 9.52 31.40 -2.17
C PRO A 36 9.66 29.88 -2.31
N MET A 37 8.53 29.18 -2.19
CA MET A 37 8.42 27.78 -2.57
C MET A 37 8.51 27.67 -4.09
N THR A 38 9.65 27.22 -4.62
CA THR A 38 9.90 27.16 -6.07
C THR A 38 9.92 25.74 -6.62
N THR A 39 10.52 24.81 -5.88
CA THR A 39 10.65 23.41 -6.30
C THR A 39 10.02 22.54 -5.23
N VAL A 40 8.85 21.96 -5.50
CA VAL A 40 8.20 21.00 -4.60
C VAL A 40 8.72 19.60 -4.91
N GLN A 41 9.17 18.86 -3.89
CA GLN A 41 9.65 17.49 -4.03
C GLN A 41 8.64 16.45 -3.57
N GLN A 42 7.88 16.74 -2.52
CA GLN A 42 6.93 15.82 -1.93
C GLN A 42 5.76 16.59 -1.34
N ILE A 43 4.56 16.04 -1.51
CA ILE A 43 3.33 16.52 -0.88
C ILE A 43 2.73 15.30 -0.17
N GLU A 44 2.50 15.42 1.12
CA GLU A 44 1.75 14.46 1.92
C GLU A 44 0.45 15.12 2.38
N ILE A 45 -0.66 14.41 2.25
CA ILE A 45 -1.98 14.88 2.67
C ILE A 45 -2.56 13.79 3.56
N ASP A 46 -2.83 14.13 4.81
CA ASP A 46 -3.57 13.29 5.75
C ASP A 46 -4.96 13.86 6.02
N GLU A 47 -5.67 13.38 7.05
CA GLU A 47 -7.05 13.82 7.35
C GLU A 47 -7.13 15.27 7.83
N GLU A 48 -6.05 15.83 8.35
CA GLU A 48 -6.04 17.16 8.96
C GLU A 48 -4.97 18.10 8.39
N HIS A 49 -3.87 17.57 7.87
CA HIS A 49 -2.69 18.32 7.47
C HIS A 49 -2.27 18.06 6.02
N VAL A 50 -1.72 19.12 5.42
CA VAL A 50 -0.91 19.04 4.20
C VAL A 50 0.53 19.37 4.59
N THR A 51 1.45 18.48 4.27
CA THR A 51 2.90 18.66 4.43
C THR A 51 3.56 18.75 3.08
N ILE A 52 4.30 19.83 2.84
CA ILE A 52 5.02 20.06 1.57
C ILE A 52 6.51 20.13 1.86
N GLN A 53 7.29 19.24 1.25
CA GLN A 53 8.75 19.35 1.19
C GLN A 53 9.15 20.08 -0.09
N TYR A 54 9.92 21.14 0.06
CA TYR A 54 10.30 22.03 -1.04
C TYR A 54 11.76 22.51 -0.95
N ASN A 55 12.24 23.09 -2.05
CA ASN A 55 13.57 23.70 -2.21
C ASN A 55 14.73 22.77 -1.78
N LYS A 56 14.63 21.47 -2.08
CA LYS A 56 15.67 20.48 -1.81
C LYS A 56 17.00 20.86 -2.46
N THR A 57 18.04 20.97 -1.65
CA THR A 57 19.42 21.23 -2.06
C THR A 57 20.26 19.99 -1.78
N THR A 58 21.01 19.52 -2.79
CA THR A 58 21.96 18.41 -2.62
C THR A 58 23.37 18.94 -2.81
N LYS A 59 24.14 19.00 -1.73
CA LYS A 59 25.58 19.29 -1.79
C LYS A 59 26.33 17.97 -1.92
N ARG A 60 26.98 17.77 -3.06
CA ARG A 60 27.77 16.57 -3.32
C ARG A 60 29.20 16.78 -2.83
N SER A 61 29.71 15.84 -2.04
CA SER A 61 31.12 15.78 -1.64
C SER A 61 31.73 14.43 -2.02
N TYR A 62 33.06 14.35 -2.09
CA TYR A 62 33.78 13.19 -2.61
C TYR A 62 33.41 11.86 -1.92
N ASN A 63 33.04 11.91 -0.63
CA ASN A 63 32.70 10.72 0.17
C ASN A 63 31.28 10.73 0.76
N ALA A 64 30.51 11.82 0.60
CA ALA A 64 29.17 11.95 1.18
C ALA A 64 28.32 12.97 0.41
N ASN A 65 27.00 12.78 0.40
CA ASN A 65 26.07 13.81 -0.09
C ASN A 65 25.28 14.36 1.10
N GLU A 66 25.23 15.68 1.24
CA GLU A 66 24.35 16.35 2.19
C GLU A 66 23.09 16.79 1.44
N ILE A 67 21.94 16.33 1.93
CA ILE A 67 20.64 16.65 1.35
C ILE A 67 19.87 17.45 2.39
N SER A 68 19.56 18.70 2.08
CA SER A 68 18.70 19.56 2.90
C SER A 68 17.42 19.87 2.13
N HIS A 69 16.28 19.93 2.82
CA HIS A 69 15.01 20.39 2.27
C HIS A 69 14.30 21.27 3.31
N LYS A 70 13.32 22.04 2.85
CA LYS A 70 12.44 22.84 3.70
C LYS A 70 11.09 22.14 3.79
N GLU A 71 10.41 22.30 4.91
CA GLU A 71 9.13 21.66 5.20
C GLU A 71 8.10 22.72 5.63
N TRP A 72 6.92 22.68 5.02
CA TRP A 72 5.79 23.49 5.40
C TRP A 72 4.60 22.59 5.74
N VAL A 73 4.01 22.80 6.91
CA VAL A 73 2.87 22.02 7.43
C VAL A 73 1.70 22.95 7.66
N TYR A 74 0.53 22.58 7.15
CA TYR A 74 -0.70 23.36 7.30
C TYR A 74 -1.87 22.48 7.67
N LYS A 75 -2.62 22.91 8.70
CA LYS A 75 -3.88 22.30 9.09
C LYS A 75 -4.99 22.82 8.17
N TYR A 76 -5.39 22.03 7.20
CA TYR A 76 -6.22 22.50 6.08
C TYR A 76 -7.72 22.30 6.29
N ASN A 77 -8.11 21.44 7.24
CA ASN A 77 -9.50 21.03 7.43
C ASN A 77 -10.43 22.18 7.85
N ASP A 78 -9.88 23.23 8.45
CA ASP A 78 -10.61 24.44 8.87
C ASP A 78 -10.71 25.50 7.74
N ASP A 79 -10.11 25.24 6.57
CA ASP A 79 -10.05 26.15 5.42
C ASP A 79 -10.86 25.60 4.23
N ALA A 80 -12.00 26.22 3.95
CA ALA A 80 -12.93 25.76 2.91
C ALA A 80 -12.32 25.76 1.50
N GLU A 81 -11.39 26.67 1.20
CA GLU A 81 -10.75 26.73 -0.12
C GLU A 81 -9.81 25.53 -0.31
N PHE A 82 -9.03 25.20 0.73
CA PHE A 82 -8.16 24.03 0.71
C PHE A 82 -8.95 22.72 0.68
N VAL A 83 -10.03 22.60 1.45
CA VAL A 83 -10.89 21.40 1.44
C VAL A 83 -11.44 21.15 0.03
N GLU A 84 -11.89 22.19 -0.66
CA GLU A 84 -12.38 22.07 -2.03
C GLU A 84 -11.26 21.70 -3.01
N ALA A 85 -10.05 22.25 -2.84
CA ALA A 85 -8.89 21.89 -3.64
C ALA A 85 -8.49 20.42 -3.46
N VAL A 86 -8.44 19.93 -2.21
CA VAL A 86 -8.15 18.51 -1.91
C VAL A 86 -9.22 17.60 -2.49
N ARG A 87 -10.50 17.96 -2.36
CA ARG A 87 -11.62 17.25 -3.01
C ARG A 87 -11.40 17.15 -4.51
N ARG A 88 -10.97 18.23 -5.16
CA ARG A 88 -10.69 18.26 -6.60
C ARG A 88 -9.51 17.37 -6.99
N VAL A 89 -8.46 17.33 -6.18
CA VAL A 89 -7.33 16.41 -6.37
C VAL A 89 -7.82 14.96 -6.29
N ILE A 90 -8.64 14.61 -5.29
CA ILE A 90 -9.22 13.26 -5.15
C ILE A 90 -10.06 12.89 -6.38
N GLU A 91 -10.91 13.79 -6.87
CA GLU A 91 -11.70 13.56 -8.09
C GLU A 91 -10.82 13.35 -9.33
N LEU A 92 -9.77 14.16 -9.49
CA LEU A 92 -8.82 14.01 -10.59
C LEU A 92 -8.04 12.71 -10.47
N SER A 93 -7.61 12.34 -9.27
CA SER A 93 -6.97 11.05 -9.01
C SER A 93 -7.91 9.92 -9.38
N ARG A 94 -9.20 9.96 -9.01
CA ARG A 94 -10.19 8.95 -9.45
C ARG A 94 -10.34 8.91 -10.97
N LYS A 95 -10.34 10.06 -11.64
CA LYS A 95 -10.46 10.15 -13.10
C LYS A 95 -9.23 9.62 -13.85
N HIS A 96 -8.05 9.79 -13.27
CA HIS A 96 -6.75 9.48 -13.91
C HIS A 96 -6.08 8.23 -13.35
N LEU A 97 -6.60 7.68 -12.26
CA LEU A 97 -6.42 6.29 -11.92
C LEU A 97 -7.04 5.53 -13.08
N TYR A 98 -6.19 4.97 -13.94
CA TYR A 98 -6.68 4.01 -14.92
C TYR A 98 -7.36 2.92 -14.11
N ASP A 99 -8.67 2.78 -14.27
CA ASP A 99 -9.36 1.60 -13.80
C ASP A 99 -8.54 0.42 -14.31
N LEU A 100 -8.10 -0.46 -13.40
CA LEU A 100 -7.85 -1.84 -13.79
C LEU A 100 -9.08 -2.22 -14.61
N PRO A 101 -8.93 -2.73 -15.84
CA PRO A 101 -10.08 -3.04 -16.67
C PRO A 101 -11.09 -3.79 -15.80
N GLU A 102 -12.37 -3.40 -15.85
CA GLU A 102 -13.45 -3.98 -15.02
C GLU A 102 -13.39 -5.51 -14.98
N ASN A 103 -12.76 -6.08 -16.02
CA ASN A 103 -12.43 -7.47 -16.20
C ASN A 103 -10.90 -7.68 -16.34
N VAL A 104 -10.18 -7.79 -15.22
CA VAL A 104 -8.82 -8.36 -15.24
C VAL A 104 -8.96 -9.86 -15.48
N ALA A 105 -8.80 -10.28 -16.74
CA ALA A 105 -8.85 -11.68 -17.09
C ALA A 105 -7.80 -12.46 -16.30
N CYS A 106 -8.22 -13.48 -15.56
CA CYS A 106 -7.34 -14.50 -14.99
C CYS A 106 -7.35 -15.75 -15.91
N PRO A 107 -6.56 -15.78 -17.00
CA PRO A 107 -6.53 -16.94 -17.87
C PRO A 107 -6.07 -18.17 -17.06
N PRO A 108 -6.74 -19.33 -17.21
CA PRO A 108 -6.29 -20.56 -16.59
C PRO A 108 -4.82 -20.82 -16.93
N GLY A 109 -3.97 -20.99 -15.92
CA GLY A 109 -2.54 -21.19 -16.13
C GLY A 109 -1.63 -19.96 -15.97
N CYS A 110 -2.16 -18.75 -15.76
CA CYS A 110 -1.38 -17.50 -15.81
C CYS A 110 -0.45 -17.25 -14.62
N ALA A 111 -0.91 -17.49 -13.38
CA ALA A 111 -0.20 -17.21 -12.13
C ALA A 111 0.20 -15.76 -11.82
N GLU A 112 0.09 -14.79 -12.74
CA GLU A 112 0.65 -13.45 -12.57
C GLU A 112 0.20 -12.74 -11.28
N CYS A 113 -1.11 -12.74 -10.97
CA CYS A 113 -1.59 -12.21 -9.70
C CYS A 113 -1.07 -13.04 -8.51
N CYS A 114 -1.05 -14.37 -8.63
CA CYS A 114 -0.61 -15.24 -7.54
C CYS A 114 0.91 -15.17 -7.28
N SER A 115 1.73 -14.68 -8.21
CA SER A 115 3.18 -14.53 -8.05
C SER A 115 3.62 -13.14 -7.58
N GLY A 116 2.81 -12.09 -7.79
CA GLY A 116 3.22 -10.71 -7.48
C GLY A 116 2.28 -9.95 -6.56
N TYR A 117 1.08 -10.46 -6.28
CA TYR A 117 0.07 -9.79 -5.46
C TYR A 117 -0.05 -10.44 -4.08
N GLU A 118 -0.26 -9.63 -3.04
CA GLU A 118 -0.58 -10.04 -1.67
C GLU A 118 -2.07 -9.78 -1.40
N PRO A 119 -2.94 -10.79 -1.56
CA PRO A 119 -4.38 -10.58 -1.43
C PRO A 119 -4.77 -10.26 0.01
N PHE A 120 -5.56 -9.22 0.20
CA PHE A 120 -6.18 -8.92 1.48
C PHE A 120 -7.23 -9.98 1.83
N VAL A 121 -7.35 -10.28 3.12
CA VAL A 121 -8.34 -11.23 3.64
C VAL A 121 -9.15 -10.60 4.76
N SER A 122 -10.48 -10.70 4.65
CA SER A 122 -11.41 -10.41 5.73
C SER A 122 -11.58 -11.62 6.66
N ARG A 123 -12.21 -11.43 7.83
CA ARG A 123 -12.60 -12.55 8.72
C ARG A 123 -13.47 -13.58 7.99
N ALA A 124 -14.38 -13.12 7.14
CA ALA A 124 -15.25 -14.00 6.36
C ALA A 124 -14.46 -14.81 5.31
N ASP A 125 -13.41 -14.23 4.72
CA ASP A 125 -12.53 -14.95 3.80
C ASP A 125 -11.73 -16.04 4.51
N VAL A 126 -11.18 -15.73 5.68
CA VAL A 126 -10.44 -16.72 6.49
C VAL A 126 -11.36 -17.86 6.91
N GLN A 127 -12.59 -17.57 7.35
CA GLN A 127 -13.57 -18.60 7.68
C GLN A 127 -13.89 -19.48 6.47
N ARG A 128 -14.07 -18.89 5.29
CA ARG A 128 -14.34 -19.63 4.05
C ARG A 128 -13.19 -20.56 3.67
N ILE A 129 -11.95 -20.12 3.85
CA ILE A 129 -10.75 -20.95 3.63
C ILE A 129 -10.71 -22.08 4.66
N ALA A 130 -10.98 -21.78 5.94
CA ALA A 130 -11.01 -22.76 7.01
C ALA A 130 -12.05 -23.86 6.74
N ASP A 131 -13.28 -23.48 6.38
CA ASP A 131 -14.36 -24.40 6.04
C ASP A 131 -13.99 -25.29 4.85
N HIS A 132 -13.35 -24.71 3.82
CA HIS A 132 -12.91 -25.44 2.64
C HIS A 132 -11.80 -26.46 2.95
N LEU A 133 -10.86 -26.10 3.83
CA LEU A 133 -9.75 -26.94 4.24
C LEU A 133 -10.08 -27.87 5.43
N GLN A 134 -11.31 -27.79 5.96
CA GLN A 134 -11.76 -28.53 7.14
C GLN A 134 -10.88 -28.24 8.37
N MET A 135 -10.48 -26.99 8.54
CA MET A 135 -9.68 -26.49 9.65
C MET A 135 -10.52 -25.56 10.52
N SER A 136 -10.10 -25.32 11.75
CA SER A 136 -10.66 -24.22 12.54
C SER A 136 -10.21 -22.87 11.97
N TYR A 137 -10.98 -21.82 12.28
CA TYR A 137 -10.62 -20.44 11.92
C TYR A 137 -9.20 -20.08 12.39
N ASP A 138 -8.88 -20.37 13.65
CA ASP A 138 -7.60 -19.99 14.26
C ASP A 138 -6.42 -20.72 13.61
N GLU A 139 -6.59 -21.99 13.23
CA GLU A 139 -5.57 -22.75 12.49
C GLU A 139 -5.36 -22.18 11.09
N ALA A 140 -6.44 -21.91 10.35
CA ALA A 140 -6.35 -21.34 9.01
C ALA A 140 -5.72 -19.93 9.04
N PHE A 141 -6.08 -19.12 10.04
CA PHE A 141 -5.51 -17.80 10.26
C PHE A 141 -4.00 -17.90 10.54
N ALA A 142 -3.60 -18.74 11.50
CA ALA A 142 -2.18 -18.90 11.85
C ALA A 142 -1.34 -19.42 10.67
N GLU A 143 -1.85 -20.40 9.93
CA GLU A 143 -1.10 -21.06 8.86
C GLU A 143 -1.02 -20.20 7.59
N TYR A 144 -2.14 -19.60 7.17
CA TYR A 144 -2.25 -19.00 5.83
C TYR A 144 -2.35 -17.48 5.81
N VAL A 145 -2.42 -16.81 6.97
CA VAL A 145 -2.53 -15.36 7.04
C VAL A 145 -1.32 -14.76 7.75
N ILE A 146 -0.82 -13.66 7.21
CA ILE A 146 0.09 -12.78 7.93
C ILE A 146 -0.77 -11.68 8.57
N PRO A 147 -0.84 -11.62 9.92
CA PRO A 147 -1.72 -10.70 10.60
C PRO A 147 -1.32 -9.24 10.35
N ARG A 148 -2.24 -8.46 9.80
CA ARG A 148 -2.13 -7.00 9.72
C ARG A 148 -3.53 -6.44 9.54
N GLU A 149 -4.11 -6.05 10.66
CA GLU A 149 -5.45 -5.47 10.65
C GLU A 149 -5.42 -4.08 10.02
N SER A 150 -6.45 -3.79 9.25
CA SER A 150 -6.72 -2.45 8.78
C SER A 150 -7.25 -1.58 9.92
N ALA A 151 -7.03 -0.26 9.82
CA ALA A 151 -7.54 0.68 10.82
C ALA A 151 -9.08 0.67 10.93
N ASP A 152 -9.77 0.32 9.83
CA ASP A 152 -11.24 0.22 9.76
C ASP A 152 -11.78 -1.20 10.01
N GLY A 153 -10.91 -2.17 10.26
CA GLY A 153 -11.26 -3.58 10.48
C GLY A 153 -11.81 -4.32 9.25
N SER A 154 -11.76 -3.73 8.05
CA SER A 154 -12.19 -4.35 6.79
C SER A 154 -11.38 -5.61 6.44
N TYR A 155 -10.08 -5.65 6.78
CA TYR A 155 -9.22 -6.83 6.61
C TYR A 155 -8.43 -7.16 7.87
N VAL A 156 -8.10 -8.43 8.03
CA VAL A 156 -7.33 -8.97 9.17
C VAL A 156 -5.88 -9.29 8.82
N GLY A 157 -5.53 -9.21 7.54
CA GLY A 157 -4.19 -9.46 7.05
C GLY A 157 -4.18 -9.73 5.56
N TRP A 158 -3.11 -10.37 5.11
CA TRP A 158 -2.96 -10.86 3.75
C TRP A 158 -2.63 -12.35 3.72
N LEU A 159 -2.92 -12.99 2.59
CA LEU A 159 -2.50 -14.35 2.37
C LEU A 159 -0.97 -14.47 2.38
N ARG A 160 -0.49 -15.48 3.11
CA ARG A 160 0.92 -15.80 3.22
C ARG A 160 1.50 -16.16 1.83
N LYS A 161 2.78 -15.84 1.65
CA LYS A 161 3.60 -16.28 0.53
C LYS A 161 4.44 -17.50 0.92
N VAL A 162 4.99 -18.22 -0.05
CA VAL A 162 5.84 -19.39 0.22
C VAL A 162 7.08 -19.01 1.05
N THR A 163 7.58 -17.79 0.88
CA THR A 163 8.58 -17.15 1.75
C THR A 163 8.12 -15.73 2.10
N ASP A 164 8.85 -15.02 2.97
CA ASP A 164 8.50 -13.63 3.33
C ASP A 164 8.83 -12.60 2.23
N ASP A 165 9.29 -13.03 1.04
CA ASP A 165 9.51 -12.15 -0.10
C ASP A 165 8.17 -11.88 -0.82
N VAL A 166 7.84 -10.60 -1.03
CA VAL A 166 6.64 -10.16 -1.73
C VAL A 166 6.59 -10.65 -3.19
N ALA A 167 7.77 -10.82 -3.82
CA ALA A 167 7.91 -11.34 -5.17
C ALA A 167 7.70 -12.86 -5.25
N ASP A 168 7.53 -13.52 -4.10
CA ASP A 168 7.32 -14.95 -4.04
C ASP A 168 5.83 -15.32 -4.19
N LYS A 169 5.63 -16.60 -4.46
CA LYS A 169 4.32 -17.16 -4.82
C LYS A 169 3.38 -17.22 -3.62
N CYS A 170 2.09 -17.01 -3.86
CA CYS A 170 1.03 -17.31 -2.88
C CYS A 170 1.12 -18.78 -2.43
N VAL A 171 0.87 -19.04 -1.14
CA VAL A 171 0.88 -20.41 -0.56
C VAL A 171 -0.11 -21.37 -1.23
N PHE A 172 -1.17 -20.84 -1.83
CA PHE A 172 -2.17 -21.63 -2.55
C PHE A 172 -1.91 -21.74 -4.06
N LEU A 173 -0.81 -21.16 -4.57
CA LEU A 173 -0.45 -21.31 -5.98
C LEU A 173 0.10 -22.71 -6.24
N MET A 174 -0.63 -23.47 -7.03
CA MET A 174 -0.29 -24.83 -7.45
C MET A 174 0.12 -24.87 -8.92
N GLY A 175 0.73 -25.99 -9.32
CA GLY A 175 1.30 -26.19 -10.65
C GLY A 175 2.76 -25.76 -10.69
N SER A 176 3.62 -26.58 -11.32
CA SER A 176 5.06 -26.39 -11.12
C SER A 176 5.99 -26.86 -12.25
N ARG A 177 5.49 -27.35 -13.41
CA ARG A 177 6.39 -27.86 -14.46
C ARG A 177 6.00 -27.69 -15.93
N SER A 178 4.76 -27.35 -16.25
CA SER A 178 4.25 -27.35 -17.64
C SER A 178 3.70 -26.00 -18.11
N GLY A 179 3.90 -24.93 -17.34
CA GLY A 179 3.29 -23.61 -17.61
C GLY A 179 1.79 -23.54 -17.30
N LYS A 180 1.24 -24.52 -16.57
CA LYS A 180 -0.17 -24.54 -16.14
C LYS A 180 -0.25 -24.39 -14.63
N TYR A 181 -0.46 -23.16 -14.17
CA TYR A 181 -0.71 -22.83 -12.77
C TYR A 181 -2.20 -22.81 -12.43
N TYR A 182 -2.55 -23.12 -11.19
CA TYR A 182 -3.92 -23.04 -10.68
C TYR A 182 -3.95 -22.73 -9.19
N CYS A 183 -5.09 -22.27 -8.67
CA CYS A 183 -5.28 -22.00 -7.25
C CYS A 183 -5.77 -23.26 -6.52
N GLY A 184 -5.09 -23.66 -5.44
CA GLY A 184 -5.46 -24.81 -4.62
C GLY A 184 -6.78 -24.63 -3.86
N ILE A 185 -7.23 -23.40 -3.68
CA ILE A 185 -8.48 -23.03 -2.99
C ILE A 185 -9.44 -22.28 -3.91
N TYR A 186 -9.49 -22.61 -5.21
CA TYR A 186 -10.17 -21.78 -6.23
C TYR A 186 -11.61 -21.38 -5.87
N GLU A 187 -12.40 -22.32 -5.32
CA GLU A 187 -13.79 -22.10 -4.90
C GLU A 187 -13.93 -21.32 -3.58
N ALA A 188 -12.86 -21.32 -2.77
CA ALA A 188 -12.79 -20.64 -1.47
C ALA A 188 -11.83 -19.45 -1.49
N ARG A 189 -11.52 -18.93 -2.69
CA ARG A 189 -10.65 -17.75 -2.84
C ARG A 189 -11.19 -16.58 -2.01
N PRO A 190 -10.30 -15.79 -1.38
CA PRO A 190 -10.71 -14.52 -0.79
C PRO A 190 -11.45 -13.65 -1.79
N HIS A 191 -12.32 -12.77 -1.32
CA HIS A 191 -13.02 -11.82 -2.16
C HIS A 191 -12.07 -11.06 -3.11
N ASP A 192 -10.93 -10.63 -2.59
CA ASP A 192 -9.89 -9.92 -3.32
C ASP A 192 -9.31 -10.75 -4.49
N CYS A 193 -9.13 -12.06 -4.29
CA CYS A 193 -8.73 -13.00 -5.35
C CYS A 193 -9.88 -13.37 -6.31
N ALA A 194 -11.12 -13.39 -5.81
CA ALA A 194 -12.31 -13.75 -6.59
C ALA A 194 -12.75 -12.61 -7.53
N ALA A 195 -12.40 -11.37 -7.20
CA ALA A 195 -12.57 -10.21 -8.07
C ALA A 195 -11.81 -10.37 -9.41
N PHE A 196 -10.70 -11.12 -9.42
CA PHE A 196 -10.05 -11.58 -10.65
C PHE A 196 -10.84 -12.77 -11.23
N THR A 197 -11.83 -12.46 -12.07
CA THR A 197 -12.65 -13.47 -12.75
C THR A 197 -11.89 -14.05 -13.95
N PRO A 198 -12.09 -15.34 -14.29
CA PRO A 198 -11.64 -15.88 -15.56
C PRO A 198 -12.54 -15.30 -16.64
N ILE A 199 -12.04 -14.24 -17.28
CA ILE A 199 -12.64 -13.59 -18.44
C ILE A 199 -13.89 -12.79 -18.03
N GLY A 200 -13.90 -11.52 -18.45
CA GLY A 200 -15.01 -10.60 -18.25
C GLY A 200 -16.33 -11.24 -18.57
N CYS A 201 -17.20 -11.26 -17.56
CA CYS A 201 -18.49 -11.91 -17.60
C CYS A 201 -19.45 -11.13 -18.50
N ASP A 202 -19.23 -11.19 -19.81
CA ASP A 202 -20.20 -10.97 -20.88
C ASP A 202 -19.77 -11.64 -22.21
N ASP A 203 -18.47 -11.95 -22.40
CA ASP A 203 -17.94 -12.55 -23.65
C ASP A 203 -17.16 -13.87 -23.41
N VAL A 204 -17.65 -14.74 -22.52
CA VAL A 204 -17.03 -16.06 -22.32
C VAL A 204 -17.46 -17.00 -23.43
N ASP A 205 -16.57 -17.28 -24.39
CA ASP A 205 -16.78 -18.27 -25.45
C ASP A 205 -17.20 -19.63 -24.86
N THR A 206 -18.49 -19.95 -25.01
CA THR A 206 -19.10 -21.20 -24.52
C THR A 206 -18.64 -22.43 -25.29
N ALA A 207 -17.95 -22.27 -26.42
CA ALA A 207 -17.40 -23.38 -27.20
C ALA A 207 -16.15 -24.01 -26.57
N LEU A 208 -15.51 -23.33 -25.60
CA LEU A 208 -14.37 -23.90 -24.88
C LEU A 208 -14.81 -25.02 -23.93
N PRO A 209 -14.20 -26.21 -24.00
CA PRO A 209 -14.60 -27.35 -23.17
C PRO A 209 -14.32 -27.07 -21.69
N ARG A 210 -15.40 -26.85 -20.92
CA ARG A 210 -15.38 -26.66 -19.46
C ARG A 210 -15.31 -27.97 -18.67
N GLY A 211 -15.10 -29.08 -19.36
CA GLY A 211 -15.14 -30.43 -18.80
C GLY A 211 -13.78 -30.85 -18.24
N GLY A 212 -13.56 -30.58 -16.96
CA GLY A 212 -12.47 -31.19 -16.20
C GLY A 212 -12.61 -30.89 -14.72
N ARG A 213 -12.86 -31.91 -13.89
CA ARG A 213 -12.58 -31.78 -12.46
C ARG A 213 -11.07 -31.59 -12.34
N TYR A 214 -10.64 -30.42 -11.89
CA TYR A 214 -9.23 -30.21 -11.53
C TYR A 214 -8.89 -31.20 -10.42
N GLN A 215 -8.05 -32.19 -10.74
CA GLN A 215 -7.53 -33.07 -9.71
C GLN A 215 -6.58 -32.25 -8.85
N VAL A 216 -6.96 -32.05 -7.59
CA VAL A 216 -6.15 -31.40 -6.58
C VAL A 216 -4.86 -32.20 -6.45
N GLY A 217 -3.75 -31.64 -6.95
CA GLY A 217 -2.43 -32.21 -6.76
C GLY A 217 -1.96 -32.00 -5.32
N SER A 218 -0.98 -32.79 -4.89
CA SER A 218 -0.37 -32.60 -3.56
C SER A 218 0.30 -31.22 -3.45
N PRO A 219 0.29 -30.59 -2.26
CA PRO A 219 0.99 -29.33 -2.02
C PRO A 219 2.43 -29.39 -2.52
N PHE A 220 2.91 -28.29 -3.10
CA PHE A 220 4.31 -28.18 -3.49
C PHE A 220 5.19 -28.36 -2.25
N GLN A 221 5.92 -29.47 -2.19
CA GLN A 221 6.95 -29.66 -1.20
C GLN A 221 8.24 -29.00 -1.70
N PRO A 222 8.69 -27.89 -1.10
CA PRO A 222 9.96 -27.30 -1.48
C PRO A 222 11.07 -28.34 -1.31
N LYS A 223 11.98 -28.40 -2.29
CA LYS A 223 13.18 -29.25 -2.17
C LYS A 223 13.92 -28.85 -0.90
N ARG A 224 13.97 -29.74 0.09
CA ARG A 224 14.80 -29.53 1.29
C ARG A 224 16.20 -29.15 0.82
N ARG A 225 16.64 -27.95 1.20
CA ARG A 225 17.99 -27.45 0.94
C ARG A 225 18.94 -28.48 1.54
N ARG A 226 19.73 -29.18 0.72
CA ARG A 226 20.82 -30.02 1.23
C ARG A 226 21.75 -29.08 1.99
N VAL A 227 21.71 -29.15 3.32
CA VAL A 227 22.78 -28.58 4.14
C VAL A 227 24.00 -29.40 3.79
N ASN A 228 24.89 -28.84 2.98
CA ASN A 228 26.21 -29.40 2.76
C ASN A 228 26.96 -29.26 4.09
N GLY A 229 26.80 -30.26 4.96
CA GLY A 229 27.57 -30.39 6.19
C GLY A 229 29.04 -30.51 5.82
N THR A 230 29.81 -29.49 6.17
CA THR A 230 31.27 -29.56 6.25
C THR A 230 31.61 -30.68 7.24
N PRO A 231 32.45 -31.67 6.89
CA PRO A 231 32.81 -32.72 7.83
C PRO A 231 33.64 -32.10 8.95
N ALA A 232 33.17 -32.27 10.19
CA ALA A 232 33.92 -31.94 11.39
C ALA A 232 35.26 -32.71 11.37
N LYS A 233 36.38 -31.97 11.39
CA LYS A 233 37.70 -32.53 11.64
C LYS A 233 37.67 -33.25 13.00
N ARG A 234 37.92 -34.56 12.99
CA ARG A 234 38.30 -35.29 14.20
C ARG A 234 39.62 -34.73 14.69
N LEU A 235 39.62 -34.13 15.88
CA LEU A 235 40.83 -33.92 16.66
C LEU A 235 41.19 -35.27 17.29
N SER A 236 42.34 -35.78 16.90
CA SER A 236 43.15 -36.75 17.64
C SER A 236 43.72 -36.11 18.90
#